data_AF-V4AMM9-F1
#
_entry.id   AF-V4AMM9-F1
#
_cell.length_a   1.000
_cell.length_b   1.000
_cell.length_c   1.000
_cell.angle_alpha   90.00
_cell.angle_beta   90.00
_cell.angle_gamma   90.00
#
_symmetry.space_group_name_H-M   'P 1'
#
loop_
_entity.id
_entity.type
_entity.pdbx_description
1 polymer ?
#
loop_
_entity_poly.entity_id
_entity_poly.type
_entity_poly.pdbx_seq_one_letter_code
_entity_poly.pdbx_strand_id
1 'polypeptide(L)'
;LPDEQRLLHKLFSNYDTSVRPVFNSSHRVVVSFNYNLIQVMDMDEKNQILTLNAWLEWSWKDERIKWDPAEFNGLTVFRVPSKKLWLPDIVLYNNADDYTTGFMKVNVMLLNDGTVMWSPPARLRSSCHIDITYFPFDSQFCSQKFGSWSYSQSQVDLVNTSEVLEVSNYISNGEWTLFKYKLKRNEVVYPISDEVFPDVTISIMIYRRILYYVLNILLPCFWLNILSVLTFCLPPDAGEKLTLSITVLLSYSVFMLLVAESMPPTSESVPLIEVYLTLSMAMSSVSVIMTVMVMKLHHSPPNVQEVPSWVRYFILGFLGRII
;
A
#
# COMPACT_ATOMS: atom_id res chain seq x y z
N LEU A 1 33.53 37.64 -15.82
CA LEU A 1 32.60 36.71 -15.13
C LEU A 1 31.74 36.06 -16.21
N PRO A 2 31.55 34.72 -16.20
CA PRO A 2 30.58 34.04 -17.07
C PRO A 2 29.19 34.67 -16.95
N ASP A 3 28.40 34.65 -18.04
CA ASP A 3 27.07 35.28 -18.05
C ASP A 3 26.13 34.69 -17.01
N GLU A 4 26.16 33.37 -16.80
CA GLU A 4 25.42 32.71 -15.73
C GLU A 4 25.84 33.18 -14.33
N GLN A 5 27.14 33.43 -14.11
CA GLN A 5 27.62 33.94 -12.83
C GLN A 5 27.22 35.40 -12.62
N ARG A 6 27.26 36.22 -13.69
CA ARG A 6 26.76 37.60 -13.67
C ARG A 6 25.26 37.64 -13.35
N LEU A 7 24.48 36.76 -13.99
CA LEU A 7 23.04 36.65 -13.75
C LEU A 7 22.75 36.19 -12.31
N LEU A 8 23.50 35.20 -11.80
CA LEU A 8 23.39 34.75 -10.42
C LEU A 8 23.59 35.90 -9.42
N HIS A 9 24.65 36.70 -9.61
CA HIS A 9 24.90 37.86 -8.73
C HIS A 9 23.82 38.95 -8.87
N LYS A 10 23.32 39.19 -10.10
CA LYS A 10 22.24 40.17 -10.36
C LYS A 10 20.95 39.77 -9.65
N LEU A 11 20.56 38.50 -9.73
CA LEU A 11 19.29 38.01 -9.20
C LEU A 11 19.32 37.77 -7.68
N PHE A 12 20.43 37.25 -7.14
CA PHE A 12 20.45 36.71 -5.77
C PHE A 12 21.25 37.53 -4.74
N SER A 13 21.82 38.68 -5.11
CA SER A 13 22.58 39.52 -4.16
C SER A 13 21.73 40.06 -3.01
N ASN A 14 20.48 40.42 -3.28
CA ASN A 14 19.53 40.97 -2.30
C ASN A 14 18.25 40.11 -2.18
N TYR A 15 18.33 38.82 -2.55
CA TYR A 15 17.18 37.94 -2.53
C TYR A 15 17.03 37.27 -1.16
N ASP A 16 15.92 37.53 -0.47
CA ASP A 16 15.55 36.84 0.75
C ASP A 16 14.65 35.62 0.44
N THR A 17 15.16 34.44 0.78
CA THR A 17 14.48 33.15 0.58
C THR A 17 13.33 32.90 1.54
N SER A 18 13.23 33.67 2.62
CA SER A 18 12.23 33.46 3.68
C SER A 18 10.90 34.13 3.36
N VAL A 19 10.87 35.02 2.38
CA VAL A 19 9.71 35.85 2.04
C VAL A 19 9.07 35.37 0.74
N ARG A 20 7.72 35.34 0.73
CA ARG A 20 6.93 35.00 -0.47
C ARG A 20 7.34 35.88 -1.67
N PRO A 21 7.38 35.34 -2.89
CA PRO A 21 7.92 36.01 -4.06
C PRO A 21 6.94 36.98 -4.74
N VAL A 22 6.33 37.86 -3.94
CA VAL A 22 5.39 38.90 -4.38
C VAL A 22 5.85 40.27 -3.88
N PHE A 23 5.71 41.31 -4.71
CA PHE A 23 5.99 42.68 -4.27
C PHE A 23 4.87 43.25 -3.39
N ASN A 24 3.63 42.88 -3.68
CA ASN A 24 2.46 43.25 -2.87
C ASN A 24 2.05 42.07 -2.00
N SER A 25 2.01 42.25 -0.68
CA SER A 25 1.63 41.21 0.28
C SER A 25 0.20 40.69 0.08
N SER A 26 -0.67 41.50 -0.52
CA SER A 26 -2.06 41.14 -0.86
C SER A 26 -2.16 40.19 -2.05
N HIS A 27 -1.09 40.05 -2.85
CA HIS A 27 -1.07 39.09 -3.95
C HIS A 27 -0.78 37.69 -3.42
N ARG A 28 -1.45 36.72 -4.05
CA ARG A 28 -1.26 35.29 -3.78
C ARG A 28 -0.28 34.67 -4.78
N VAL A 29 0.47 33.69 -4.31
CA VAL A 29 1.33 32.86 -5.16
C VAL A 29 0.50 31.68 -5.64
N VAL A 30 0.25 31.58 -6.93
CA VAL A 30 -0.40 30.41 -7.52
C VAL A 30 0.67 29.36 -7.80
N VAL A 31 0.54 28.20 -7.16
CA VAL A 31 1.46 27.06 -7.32
C VAL A 31 0.72 26.00 -8.11
N SER A 32 1.12 25.82 -9.37
CA SER A 32 0.64 24.74 -10.22
C SER A 32 1.35 23.44 -9.88
N PHE A 33 0.58 22.38 -9.67
CA PHE A 33 1.06 21.06 -9.30
C PHE A 33 0.65 20.02 -10.32
N ASN A 34 1.64 19.27 -10.78
CA ASN A 34 1.47 18.04 -11.56
C ASN A 34 2.14 16.87 -10.83
N TYR A 35 1.53 15.69 -10.96
CA TYR A 35 1.97 14.48 -10.28
C TYR A 35 2.18 13.39 -11.33
N ASN A 36 3.42 12.91 -11.43
CA ASN A 36 3.79 11.83 -12.34
C ASN A 36 4.15 10.57 -11.54
N LEU A 37 3.29 9.54 -11.62
CA LEU A 37 3.52 8.27 -10.93
C LEU A 37 4.46 7.39 -11.73
N ILE A 38 5.62 7.09 -11.15
CA ILE A 38 6.63 6.25 -11.78
C ILE A 38 6.43 4.78 -11.41
N GLN A 39 6.24 4.48 -10.12
CA GLN A 39 6.18 3.10 -9.66
C GLN A 39 5.43 2.96 -8.34
N VAL A 40 4.65 1.88 -8.21
CA VAL A 40 4.22 1.37 -6.90
C VAL A 40 5.38 0.57 -6.33
N MET A 41 6.02 1.07 -5.28
CA MET A 41 7.23 0.46 -4.73
C MET A 41 6.90 -0.68 -3.79
N ASP A 42 5.98 -0.42 -2.85
CA ASP A 42 5.67 -1.34 -1.78
C ASP A 42 4.31 -1.02 -1.15
N MET A 43 3.63 -2.05 -0.65
CA MET A 43 2.43 -1.94 0.16
C MET A 43 2.68 -2.73 1.43
N ASP A 44 2.90 -2.02 2.54
CA ASP A 44 3.10 -2.65 3.84
C ASP A 44 1.75 -2.81 4.52
N GLU A 45 1.14 -3.99 4.35
CA GLU A 45 -0.18 -4.28 4.94
C GLU A 45 -0.15 -4.25 6.47
N LYS A 46 1.01 -4.55 7.08
CA LYS A 46 1.22 -4.60 8.53
C LYS A 46 1.23 -3.25 9.17
N ASN A 47 1.96 -2.32 8.57
CA ASN A 47 2.07 -0.97 9.09
C ASN A 47 1.07 0.01 8.46
N GLN A 48 0.23 -0.46 7.53
CA GLN A 48 -0.76 0.36 6.82
C GLN A 48 -0.10 1.51 6.01
N ILE A 49 0.97 1.19 5.28
CA ILE A 49 1.78 2.17 4.55
C ILE A 49 1.86 1.83 3.06
N LEU A 50 1.42 2.76 2.21
CA LEU A 50 1.69 2.72 0.78
C LEU A 50 2.96 3.51 0.45
N THR A 51 3.90 2.87 -0.24
CA THR A 51 5.13 3.50 -0.73
C THR A 51 5.09 3.65 -2.25
N LEU A 52 5.19 4.88 -2.73
CA LEU A 52 5.22 5.22 -4.15
C LEU A 52 6.51 5.94 -4.53
N ASN A 53 6.92 5.77 -5.79
CA ASN A 53 7.94 6.60 -6.41
C ASN A 53 7.26 7.51 -7.45
N ALA A 54 7.43 8.81 -7.32
CA ALA A 54 6.79 9.79 -8.18
C ALA A 54 7.70 11.00 -8.43
N TRP A 55 7.47 11.70 -9.54
CA TRP A 55 8.01 13.04 -9.76
C TRP A 55 6.93 14.06 -9.40
N LEU A 56 7.32 15.03 -8.57
CA LEU A 56 6.43 16.08 -8.09
C LEU A 56 6.78 17.35 -8.84
N GLU A 57 5.92 17.78 -9.75
CA GLU A 57 6.19 18.92 -10.61
C GLU A 57 5.46 20.15 -10.09
N TRP A 58 6.23 21.12 -9.62
CA TRP A 58 5.75 22.39 -9.12
C TRP A 58 6.14 23.51 -10.08
N SER A 59 5.20 24.41 -10.35
CA SER A 59 5.46 25.61 -11.12
C SER A 59 4.79 26.82 -10.47
N TRP A 60 5.53 27.91 -10.30
CA TRP A 60 5.00 29.17 -9.78
C TRP A 60 5.75 30.35 -10.40
N LYS A 61 5.25 31.56 -10.16
CA LYS A 61 5.89 32.79 -10.65
C LYS A 61 6.57 33.53 -9.50
N ASP A 62 7.83 33.91 -9.69
CA ASP A 62 8.55 34.80 -8.79
C ASP A 62 8.67 36.19 -9.43
N GLU A 63 8.01 37.19 -8.86
CA GLU A 63 8.00 38.54 -9.41
C GLU A 63 9.39 39.22 -9.36
N ARG A 64 10.26 38.76 -8.46
CA ARG A 64 11.60 39.32 -8.21
C ARG A 64 12.66 38.74 -9.13
N ILE A 65 12.39 37.59 -9.77
CA ILE A 65 13.32 36.91 -10.67
C ILE A 65 12.91 37.18 -12.10
N LYS A 66 13.47 38.21 -12.74
CA LYS A 66 13.29 38.47 -14.18
C LYS A 66 14.56 39.02 -14.77
N TRP A 67 14.85 38.66 -16.02
CA TRP A 67 15.96 39.23 -16.76
C TRP A 67 15.67 39.29 -18.24
N ASP A 68 16.36 40.19 -18.94
CA ASP A 68 16.33 40.26 -20.39
C ASP A 68 17.40 39.30 -20.96
N PRO A 69 17.04 38.27 -21.76
CA PRO A 69 18.00 37.40 -22.41
C PRO A 69 19.03 38.14 -23.25
N ALA A 70 18.70 39.30 -23.83
CA ALA A 70 19.61 40.08 -24.65
C ALA A 70 20.85 40.57 -23.87
N GLU A 71 20.74 40.80 -22.56
CA GLU A 71 21.85 41.21 -21.69
C GLU A 71 22.82 40.05 -21.35
N PHE A 72 22.37 38.80 -21.55
CA PHE A 72 23.04 37.57 -21.13
C PHE A 72 23.20 36.57 -22.28
N ASN A 73 23.52 37.07 -23.48
CA ASN A 73 23.82 36.24 -24.65
C ASN A 73 22.69 35.24 -25.02
N GLY A 74 21.43 35.68 -24.91
CA GLY A 74 20.26 34.87 -25.23
C GLY A 74 19.87 33.82 -24.18
N LEU A 75 20.40 33.92 -22.96
CA LEU A 75 20.08 33.00 -21.87
C LEU A 75 18.60 33.11 -21.45
N THR A 76 17.80 32.09 -21.76
CA THR A 76 16.36 32.05 -21.41
C THR A 76 16.05 31.15 -20.21
N VAL A 77 16.91 30.16 -19.94
CA VAL A 77 16.75 29.20 -18.85
C VAL A 77 17.99 29.21 -17.97
N PHE A 78 17.79 29.37 -16.67
CA PHE A 78 18.86 29.38 -15.68
C PHE A 78 18.60 28.34 -14.59
N ARG A 79 19.65 27.60 -14.17
CA ARG A 79 19.51 26.52 -13.17
C ARG A 79 20.21 26.88 -11.88
N VAL A 80 19.49 26.82 -10.76
CA VAL A 80 20.05 27.15 -9.44
C VAL A 80 19.71 26.08 -8.40
N PRO A 81 20.54 25.90 -7.37
CA PRO A 81 20.19 25.04 -6.25
C PRO A 81 18.90 25.51 -5.57
N SER A 82 18.01 24.57 -5.26
CA SER A 82 16.70 24.82 -4.62
C SER A 82 16.77 25.61 -3.31
N LYS A 83 17.90 25.55 -2.58
CA LYS A 83 18.12 26.30 -1.33
C LYS A 83 18.33 27.81 -1.51
N LYS A 84 18.58 28.30 -2.73
CA LYS A 84 18.84 29.72 -3.00
C LYS A 84 17.59 30.52 -3.34
N LEU A 85 16.44 29.86 -3.47
CA LEU A 85 15.17 30.51 -3.74
C LEU A 85 14.16 30.20 -2.63
N TRP A 86 13.10 31.00 -2.57
CA TRP A 86 11.92 30.65 -1.81
C TRP A 86 11.25 29.42 -2.43
N LEU A 87 10.88 28.44 -1.61
CA LEU A 87 10.09 27.28 -2.01
C LEU A 87 8.77 27.29 -1.25
N PRO A 88 7.64 26.92 -1.87
CA PRO A 88 6.40 26.73 -1.15
C PRO A 88 6.54 25.55 -0.17
N ASP A 89 5.92 25.67 1.00
CA ASP A 89 5.95 24.70 2.09
C ASP A 89 4.90 23.58 1.88
N ILE A 90 4.88 23.00 0.69
CA ILE A 90 3.95 21.91 0.37
C ILE A 90 4.43 20.62 1.02
N VAL A 91 3.55 20.00 1.79
CA VAL A 91 3.83 18.78 2.54
C VAL A 91 2.77 17.71 2.25
N LEU A 92 3.15 16.45 2.44
CA LEU A 92 2.22 15.32 2.46
C LEU A 92 1.62 15.21 3.88
N TYR A 93 0.32 15.49 4.04
CA TYR A 93 -0.31 15.52 5.36
C TYR A 93 -0.40 14.14 6.02
N ASN A 94 -0.66 13.09 5.24
CA ASN A 94 -0.75 11.72 5.72
C ASN A 94 0.58 10.96 5.55
N ASN A 95 1.71 11.64 5.76
CA ASN A 95 3.03 11.03 5.69
C ASN A 95 3.23 10.04 6.85
N ALA A 96 3.76 8.85 6.53
CA ALA A 96 4.05 7.79 7.51
C ALA A 96 5.55 7.66 7.82
N ASP A 97 6.39 8.52 7.24
CA ASP A 97 7.83 8.61 7.54
C ASP A 97 8.14 9.78 8.49
N ASP A 98 9.34 9.80 9.05
CA ASP A 98 9.82 10.97 9.78
C ASP A 98 9.94 12.15 8.79
N TYR A 99 9.33 13.30 9.09
CA TYR A 99 9.40 14.54 8.27
C TYR A 99 10.84 15.09 8.05
N THR A 100 11.85 14.36 8.50
CA THR A 100 13.28 14.65 8.33
C THR A 100 13.78 14.33 6.92
N THR A 101 13.14 13.38 6.21
CA THR A 101 13.46 12.99 4.84
C THR A 101 12.60 13.79 3.85
N GLY A 102 12.91 15.08 3.70
CA GLY A 102 12.30 15.94 2.68
C GLY A 102 12.57 15.46 1.24
N PHE A 103 12.02 16.18 0.25
CA PHE A 103 12.24 15.88 -1.16
C PHE A 103 13.71 15.85 -1.57
N MET A 104 14.04 15.10 -2.64
CA MET A 104 15.40 15.09 -3.17
C MET A 104 15.86 16.51 -3.53
N LYS A 105 17.05 16.89 -3.07
CA LYS A 105 17.65 18.20 -3.31
C LYS A 105 18.13 18.30 -4.75
N VAL A 106 17.23 18.71 -5.65
CA VAL A 106 17.52 18.98 -7.06
C VAL A 106 17.63 20.48 -7.33
N ASN A 107 18.22 20.84 -8.47
CA ASN A 107 18.22 22.20 -8.96
C ASN A 107 16.83 22.58 -9.49
N VAL A 108 16.54 23.88 -9.44
CA VAL A 108 15.32 24.50 -9.96
C VAL A 108 15.65 25.14 -11.30
N MET A 109 14.71 25.07 -12.24
CA MET A 109 14.78 25.75 -13.52
C MET A 109 14.03 27.07 -13.44
N LEU A 110 14.71 28.16 -13.77
CA LEU A 110 14.17 29.50 -13.83
C LEU A 110 14.06 29.90 -15.30
N LEU A 111 12.90 30.43 -15.68
CA LEU A 111 12.66 31.06 -16.97
C LEU A 111 12.83 32.57 -16.83
N ASN A 112 13.22 33.23 -17.92
CA ASN A 112 13.48 34.67 -17.94
C ASN A 112 12.28 35.55 -17.58
N ASP A 113 11.05 35.03 -17.75
CA ASP A 113 9.79 35.70 -17.43
C ASP A 113 9.42 35.62 -15.93
N GLY A 114 10.23 34.92 -15.13
CA GLY A 114 10.05 34.67 -13.71
C GLY A 114 9.27 33.41 -13.37
N THR A 115 8.98 32.56 -14.36
CA THR A 115 8.42 31.23 -14.08
C THR A 115 9.50 30.34 -13.48
N VAL A 116 9.16 29.71 -12.36
CA VAL A 116 10.02 28.81 -11.60
C VAL A 116 9.45 27.41 -11.71
N MET A 117 10.26 26.46 -12.14
CA MET A 117 9.88 25.05 -12.29
C MET A 117 10.77 24.16 -11.43
N TRP A 118 10.16 23.38 -10.55
CA TRP A 118 10.85 22.46 -9.66
C TRP A 118 10.22 21.08 -9.74
N SER A 119 11.00 20.08 -10.16
CA SER A 119 10.54 18.69 -10.30
C SER A 119 11.45 17.71 -9.55
N PRO A 120 11.36 17.63 -8.20
CA PRO A 120 12.08 16.61 -7.45
C PRO A 120 11.44 15.22 -7.62
N PRO A 121 12.25 14.16 -7.80
CA PRO A 121 11.80 12.80 -7.56
C PRO A 121 11.62 12.58 -6.05
N ALA A 122 10.57 11.85 -5.67
CA ALA A 122 10.22 11.60 -4.29
C ALA A 122 9.80 10.14 -4.06
N ARG A 123 10.33 9.54 -3.00
CA ARG A 123 9.79 8.32 -2.40
C ARG A 123 8.76 8.74 -1.36
N LEU A 124 7.49 8.52 -1.66
CA LEU A 124 6.37 8.95 -0.83
C LEU A 124 5.87 7.78 -0.01
N ARG A 125 5.85 7.93 1.32
CA ARG A 125 5.27 6.95 2.24
C ARG A 125 4.02 7.54 2.87
N SER A 126 2.85 7.06 2.47
CA SER A 126 1.57 7.57 2.96
C SER A 126 0.86 6.52 3.80
N SER A 127 0.32 6.94 4.94
CA SER A 127 -0.60 6.11 5.71
C SER A 127 -1.90 5.93 4.92
N CYS A 128 -2.33 4.68 4.82
CA CYS A 128 -3.49 4.25 4.06
C CYS A 128 -4.19 3.13 4.81
N HIS A 129 -5.51 3.19 4.96
CA HIS A 129 -6.28 2.09 5.53
C HIS A 129 -6.34 0.94 4.52
N ILE A 130 -5.93 -0.25 4.94
CA ILE A 130 -5.83 -1.45 4.11
C ILE A 130 -6.86 -2.46 4.60
N ASP A 131 -7.70 -2.94 3.68
CA ASP A 131 -8.72 -3.95 3.98
C ASP A 131 -8.33 -5.30 3.34
N ILE A 132 -8.02 -6.28 4.19
CA ILE A 132 -7.56 -7.62 3.80
C ILE A 132 -8.66 -8.67 3.83
N THR A 133 -9.93 -8.29 4.03
CA THR A 133 -11.05 -9.24 4.17
C THR A 133 -11.10 -10.28 3.05
N TYR A 134 -10.90 -9.84 1.80
CA TYR A 134 -10.95 -10.69 0.60
C TYR A 134 -9.60 -11.16 0.09
N PHE A 135 -8.55 -11.11 0.91
CA PHE A 135 -7.21 -11.55 0.51
C PHE A 135 -7.22 -12.96 -0.10
N PRO A 136 -6.52 -13.23 -1.23
CA PRO A 136 -5.69 -12.31 -2.04
C PRO A 136 -6.44 -11.61 -3.18
N PHE A 137 -7.78 -11.73 -3.24
CA PHE A 137 -8.65 -11.12 -4.26
C PHE A 137 -9.12 -9.73 -3.83
N ASP A 138 -8.17 -8.94 -3.31
CA ASP A 138 -8.42 -7.64 -2.70
C ASP A 138 -8.05 -6.48 -3.63
N SER A 139 -8.72 -5.35 -3.40
CA SER A 139 -8.37 -4.06 -3.99
C SER A 139 -8.15 -3.05 -2.88
N GLN A 140 -7.07 -2.28 -2.98
CA GLN A 140 -6.73 -1.27 -1.98
C GLN A 140 -6.98 0.12 -2.53
N PHE A 141 -7.57 0.98 -1.71
CA PHE A 141 -7.85 2.38 -2.03
C PHE A 141 -7.05 3.29 -1.10
N CYS A 142 -6.04 3.95 -1.65
CA CYS A 142 -5.16 4.83 -0.90
C CYS A 142 -5.22 6.26 -1.43
N SER A 143 -4.98 7.21 -0.54
CA SER A 143 -4.90 8.61 -0.91
C SER A 143 -3.62 9.27 -0.42
N GLN A 144 -3.15 10.28 -1.14
CA GLN A 144 -2.02 11.12 -0.77
C GLN A 144 -2.47 12.57 -0.84
N LYS A 145 -2.39 13.27 0.29
CA LYS A 145 -2.91 14.63 0.44
C LYS A 145 -1.76 15.63 0.53
N PHE A 146 -1.60 16.44 -0.52
CA PHE A 146 -0.60 17.51 -0.56
C PHE A 146 -1.23 18.87 -0.31
N GLY A 147 -0.62 19.69 0.53
CA GLY A 147 -1.08 21.04 0.79
C GLY A 147 0.00 21.89 1.44
N SER A 148 -0.17 23.21 1.41
CA SER A 148 0.70 24.11 2.19
C SER A 148 0.49 23.85 3.68
N TRP A 149 1.56 23.88 4.46
CA TRP A 149 1.46 23.68 5.91
C TRP A 149 1.04 24.96 6.65
N SER A 150 1.58 26.11 6.24
CA SER A 150 1.43 27.38 6.97
C SER A 150 0.58 28.42 6.28
N TYR A 151 0.46 28.38 4.94
CA TYR A 151 -0.25 29.40 4.17
C TYR A 151 -1.68 28.96 3.83
N SER A 152 -2.63 29.90 3.95
CA SER A 152 -3.97 29.74 3.43
C SER A 152 -4.05 30.08 1.94
N GLN A 153 -5.22 29.80 1.33
CA GLN A 153 -5.51 30.08 -0.09
C GLN A 153 -5.26 31.54 -0.49
N SER A 154 -5.40 32.47 0.47
CA SER A 154 -5.17 33.90 0.26
C SER A 154 -3.70 34.24 -0.02
N GLN A 155 -2.77 33.39 0.44
CA GLN A 155 -1.33 33.62 0.35
C GLN A 155 -0.65 32.68 -0.66
N VAL A 156 -1.00 31.39 -0.60
CA VAL A 156 -0.52 30.34 -1.51
C VAL A 156 -1.73 29.53 -1.98
N ASP A 157 -2.04 29.63 -3.28
CA ASP A 157 -3.12 28.88 -3.90
C ASP A 157 -2.56 27.70 -4.68
N LEU A 158 -2.74 26.50 -4.13
CA LEU A 158 -2.33 25.25 -4.78
C LEU A 158 -3.40 24.85 -5.81
N VAL A 159 -2.98 24.74 -7.07
CA VAL A 159 -3.85 24.38 -8.19
C VAL A 159 -3.28 23.18 -8.95
N ASN A 160 -4.13 22.27 -9.40
CA ASN A 160 -3.71 21.16 -10.23
C ASN A 160 -3.67 21.57 -11.71
N THR A 161 -2.60 21.20 -12.41
CA THR A 161 -2.43 21.52 -13.84
C THR A 161 -3.41 20.71 -14.72
N SER A 162 -3.73 19.49 -14.32
CA SER A 162 -4.64 18.57 -15.02
C SER A 162 -5.61 17.90 -14.04
N GLU A 163 -6.76 17.44 -14.55
CA GLU A 163 -7.69 16.61 -13.77
C GLU A 163 -7.25 15.12 -13.73
N VAL A 164 -6.35 14.73 -14.62
CA VAL A 164 -5.86 13.36 -14.79
C VAL A 164 -4.40 13.28 -14.35
N LEU A 165 -4.09 12.24 -13.58
CA LEU A 165 -2.75 11.95 -13.09
C LEU A 165 -1.88 11.42 -14.24
N GLU A 166 -0.63 11.89 -14.32
CA GLU A 166 0.28 11.45 -15.37
C GLU A 166 0.92 10.10 -15.02
N VAL A 167 0.77 9.13 -15.91
CA VAL A 167 1.29 7.75 -15.79
C VAL A 167 1.99 7.29 -17.07
N SER A 168 2.41 8.24 -17.91
CA SER A 168 3.10 7.98 -19.18
C SER A 168 4.37 7.12 -18.99
N ASN A 169 5.07 7.35 -17.89
CA ASN A 169 6.32 6.67 -17.53
C ASN A 169 6.13 5.59 -16.45
N TYR A 170 4.90 5.10 -16.24
CA TYR A 170 4.62 4.11 -15.19
C TYR A 170 5.24 2.75 -15.49
N ILE A 171 6.03 2.25 -14.53
CA ILE A 171 6.60 0.91 -14.55
C ILE A 171 5.64 -0.04 -13.83
N SER A 172 5.12 -1.02 -14.57
CA SER A 172 4.20 -2.03 -13.99
C SER A 172 4.87 -2.78 -12.85
N ASN A 173 4.14 -2.89 -11.74
CA ASN A 173 4.54 -3.72 -10.61
C ASN A 173 4.15 -5.21 -10.85
N GLY A 174 4.97 -6.12 -10.34
CA GLY A 174 4.81 -7.58 -10.49
C GLY A 174 3.79 -8.21 -9.52
N GLU A 175 3.40 -7.49 -8.47
CA GLU A 175 2.44 -7.89 -7.46
C GLU A 175 1.16 -7.05 -7.54
N TRP A 176 1.26 -5.76 -7.83
CA TRP A 176 0.13 -4.83 -7.85
C TRP A 176 -0.16 -4.33 -9.27
N THR A 177 -1.45 -4.24 -9.60
CA THR A 177 -1.93 -3.63 -10.85
C THR A 177 -2.59 -2.31 -10.53
N LEU A 178 -2.13 -1.24 -11.15
CA LEU A 178 -2.78 0.08 -11.07
C LEU A 178 -4.12 0.02 -11.82
N PHE A 179 -5.23 0.22 -11.10
CA PHE A 179 -6.57 0.07 -11.67
C PHE A 179 -7.23 1.41 -11.97
N LYS A 180 -7.33 2.28 -10.96
CA LYS A 180 -7.91 3.63 -11.10
C LYS A 180 -7.04 4.62 -10.36
N TYR A 181 -6.96 5.83 -10.90
CA TYR A 181 -6.29 6.94 -10.25
C TYR A 181 -7.05 8.22 -10.55
N LYS A 182 -7.06 9.14 -9.60
CA LYS A 182 -7.71 10.44 -9.71
C LYS A 182 -6.89 11.49 -8.99
N LEU A 183 -6.86 12.69 -9.55
CA LEU A 183 -6.30 13.85 -8.90
C LEU A 183 -7.42 14.87 -8.68
N LYS A 184 -7.58 15.35 -7.45
CA LYS A 184 -8.66 16.28 -7.09
C LYS A 184 -8.15 17.38 -6.17
N ARG A 185 -8.42 18.63 -6.54
CA ARG A 185 -8.27 19.79 -5.66
C ARG A 185 -9.45 19.86 -4.69
N ASN A 186 -9.17 20.11 -3.42
CA ASN A 186 -10.16 20.40 -2.39
C ASN A 186 -9.84 21.73 -1.71
N GLU A 187 -10.88 22.36 -1.19
CA GLU A 187 -10.81 23.56 -0.36
C GLU A 187 -11.39 23.18 0.99
N VAL A 188 -10.58 23.23 2.04
CA VAL A 188 -10.95 22.77 3.38
C VAL A 188 -10.77 23.91 4.37
N VAL A 189 -11.80 24.16 5.17
CA VAL A 189 -11.71 25.03 6.35
C VAL A 189 -11.42 24.14 7.55
N TYR A 190 -10.32 24.39 8.24
CA TYR A 190 -9.95 23.63 9.44
C TYR A 190 -10.50 24.31 10.69
N PRO A 191 -10.83 23.58 11.76
CA PRO A 191 -11.40 24.18 12.99
C PRO A 191 -10.52 25.23 13.68
N ILE A 192 -9.24 25.31 13.31
CA ILE A 192 -8.23 26.19 13.93
C ILE A 192 -8.37 27.64 13.41
N SER A 193 -8.90 27.83 12.20
CA SER A 193 -9.09 29.15 11.60
C SER A 193 -10.24 29.17 10.60
N ASP A 194 -10.91 30.32 10.46
CA ASP A 194 -11.94 30.55 9.44
C ASP A 194 -11.36 30.75 8.02
N GLU A 195 -10.08 30.38 7.82
CA GLU A 195 -9.41 30.49 6.53
C GLU A 195 -9.51 29.19 5.73
N VAL A 196 -9.57 29.32 4.41
CA VAL A 196 -9.60 28.18 3.48
C VAL A 196 -8.18 27.73 3.17
N PHE A 197 -7.90 26.45 3.33
CA PHE A 197 -6.65 25.81 2.96
C PHE A 197 -6.88 24.93 1.72
N PRO A 198 -6.17 25.19 0.61
CA PRO A 198 -6.27 24.38 -0.58
C PRO A 198 -5.35 23.15 -0.46
N ASP A 199 -5.89 21.98 -0.82
CA ASP A 199 -5.13 20.74 -0.92
C ASP A 199 -5.38 20.05 -2.26
N VAL A 200 -4.41 19.25 -2.70
CA VAL A 200 -4.55 18.33 -3.83
C VAL A 200 -4.44 16.92 -3.30
N THR A 201 -5.53 16.17 -3.43
CA THR A 201 -5.60 14.77 -3.05
C THR A 201 -5.48 13.88 -4.28
N ILE A 202 -4.47 13.03 -4.27
CA ILE A 202 -4.30 11.93 -5.22
C ILE A 202 -4.99 10.71 -4.64
N SER A 203 -5.90 10.09 -5.38
CA SER A 203 -6.55 8.83 -5.03
C SER A 203 -6.08 7.74 -5.97
N ILE A 204 -5.58 6.63 -5.43
CA ILE A 204 -5.03 5.51 -6.18
C ILE A 204 -5.72 4.24 -5.72
N MET A 205 -6.26 3.49 -6.68
CA MET A 205 -6.84 2.17 -6.49
C MET A 205 -5.95 1.14 -7.18
N ILE A 206 -5.44 0.19 -6.41
CA ILE A 206 -4.62 -0.91 -6.90
C ILE A 206 -5.30 -2.26 -6.62
N TYR A 207 -5.01 -3.23 -7.48
CA TYR A 207 -5.53 -4.59 -7.40
C TYR A 207 -4.38 -5.61 -7.33
N ARG A 208 -4.49 -6.61 -6.46
CA ARG A 208 -3.43 -7.61 -6.26
C ARG A 208 -3.40 -8.65 -7.38
N ARG A 209 -2.21 -9.02 -7.84
CA ARG A 209 -1.99 -10.12 -8.79
C ARG A 209 -2.04 -11.44 -8.03
N ILE A 210 -3.11 -12.20 -8.27
CA ILE A 210 -3.48 -13.36 -7.46
C ILE A 210 -2.63 -14.63 -7.70
N LEU A 211 -1.94 -14.74 -8.84
CA LEU A 211 -1.37 -16.01 -9.30
C LEU A 211 -0.40 -16.64 -8.30
N TYR A 212 0.45 -15.81 -7.68
CA TYR A 212 1.41 -16.25 -6.68
C TYR A 212 0.71 -16.90 -5.47
N TYR A 213 -0.33 -16.25 -4.94
CA TYR A 213 -1.08 -16.71 -3.78
C TYR A 213 -1.94 -17.94 -4.10
N VAL A 214 -2.49 -18.04 -5.31
CA VAL A 214 -3.24 -19.23 -5.74
C VAL A 214 -2.32 -20.45 -5.76
N LEU A 215 -1.12 -20.34 -6.34
CA LEU A 215 -0.20 -21.46 -6.48
C LEU A 215 0.51 -21.83 -5.18
N ASN A 216 0.91 -20.86 -4.37
CA ASN A 216 1.69 -21.10 -3.16
C ASN A 216 0.84 -21.21 -1.89
N ILE A 217 -0.39 -20.68 -1.89
CA ILE A 217 -1.27 -20.76 -0.73
C ILE A 217 -2.44 -21.71 -0.98
N LEU A 218 -3.33 -21.38 -1.92
CA LEU A 218 -4.58 -22.14 -2.09
C LEU A 218 -4.38 -23.58 -2.56
N LEU A 219 -3.44 -23.82 -3.49
CA LEU A 219 -3.21 -25.14 -4.05
C LEU A 219 -2.63 -26.14 -3.02
N PRO A 220 -1.63 -25.80 -2.19
CA PRO A 220 -1.21 -26.64 -1.07
C PRO A 220 -2.33 -26.96 -0.07
N CYS A 221 -3.16 -25.97 0.29
CA CYS A 221 -4.31 -26.22 1.17
C CYS A 221 -5.29 -27.23 0.59
N PHE A 222 -5.57 -27.10 -0.71
CA PHE A 222 -6.46 -28.03 -1.41
C PHE A 222 -5.94 -29.47 -1.32
N TRP A 223 -4.63 -29.68 -1.53
CA TRP A 223 -4.01 -31.01 -1.38
C TRP A 223 -4.06 -31.54 0.05
N LEU A 224 -3.83 -30.70 1.07
CA LEU A 224 -3.95 -31.10 2.47
C LEU A 224 -5.38 -31.54 2.82
N ASN A 225 -6.40 -30.88 2.28
CA ASN A 225 -7.80 -31.28 2.50
C ASN A 225 -8.10 -32.64 1.87
N ILE A 226 -7.57 -32.92 0.67
CA ILE A 226 -7.67 -34.23 0.03
C ILE A 226 -7.01 -35.31 0.90
N LEU A 227 -5.80 -35.07 1.40
CA LEU A 227 -5.08 -36.01 2.27
C LEU A 227 -5.85 -36.27 3.59
N SER A 228 -6.48 -35.25 4.15
CA SER A 228 -7.34 -35.38 5.33
C SER A 228 -8.51 -36.33 5.09
N VAL A 229 -9.15 -36.28 3.91
CA VAL A 229 -10.24 -37.20 3.55
C VAL A 229 -9.72 -38.60 3.26
N LEU A 230 -8.62 -38.74 2.53
CA LEU A 230 -8.00 -40.03 2.21
C LEU A 230 -7.59 -40.84 3.44
N THR A 231 -7.32 -40.16 4.55
CA THR A 231 -7.01 -40.81 5.83
C THR A 231 -8.15 -41.72 6.31
N PHE A 232 -9.41 -41.40 6.01
CA PHE A 232 -10.55 -42.26 6.35
C PHE A 232 -10.64 -43.49 5.45
N CYS A 233 -10.19 -43.38 4.19
CA CYS A 233 -10.17 -44.49 3.23
C CYS A 233 -9.09 -45.53 3.55
N LEU A 234 -8.08 -45.18 4.33
CA LEU A 234 -7.02 -46.12 4.69
C LEU A 234 -7.53 -47.15 5.72
N PRO A 235 -7.34 -48.47 5.46
CA PRO A 235 -7.75 -49.51 6.39
C PRO A 235 -6.92 -49.43 7.69
N PRO A 236 -7.52 -49.76 8.84
CA PRO A 236 -6.84 -49.71 10.14
C PRO A 236 -5.69 -50.73 10.28
N ASP A 237 -5.70 -51.80 9.48
CA ASP A 237 -4.68 -52.86 9.50
C ASP A 237 -3.30 -52.40 8.99
N ALA A 238 -3.24 -51.32 8.22
CA ALA A 238 -2.01 -50.83 7.61
C ALA A 238 -1.04 -50.19 8.63
N GLY A 239 -1.47 -49.92 9.87
CA GLY A 239 -0.66 -49.29 10.92
C GLY A 239 -0.36 -47.79 10.72
N GLU A 240 -0.26 -47.33 9.47
CA GLU A 240 0.14 -45.96 9.12
C GLU A 240 -0.98 -44.91 9.18
N LYS A 241 -2.22 -45.32 9.47
CA LYS A 241 -3.39 -44.43 9.49
C LYS A 241 -3.24 -43.29 10.52
N LEU A 242 -2.76 -43.61 11.71
CA LEU A 242 -2.55 -42.63 12.77
C LEU A 242 -1.41 -41.67 12.41
N THR A 243 -0.31 -42.20 11.87
CA THR A 243 0.84 -41.41 11.40
C THR A 243 0.39 -40.39 10.35
N LEU A 244 -0.34 -40.82 9.32
CA LEU A 244 -0.87 -39.95 8.27
C LEU A 244 -1.81 -38.87 8.84
N SER A 245 -2.69 -39.22 9.79
CA SER A 245 -3.60 -38.25 10.41
C SER A 245 -2.85 -37.15 11.15
N ILE A 246 -1.82 -37.52 11.92
CA ILE A 246 -1.03 -36.58 12.74
C ILE A 246 -0.15 -35.71 11.84
N THR A 247 0.47 -36.28 10.79
CA THR A 247 1.31 -35.49 9.87
C THR A 247 0.50 -34.45 9.12
N VAL A 248 -0.72 -34.78 8.66
CA VAL A 248 -1.62 -33.80 8.02
C VAL A 248 -1.99 -32.67 8.99
N LEU A 249 -2.31 -32.98 10.25
CA LEU A 249 -2.60 -31.96 11.27
C LEU A 249 -1.39 -31.05 11.51
N LEU A 250 -0.18 -31.61 11.63
CA LEU A 250 1.04 -30.83 11.81
C LEU A 250 1.32 -29.93 10.59
N SER A 251 1.11 -30.45 9.38
CA SER A 251 1.24 -29.66 8.15
C SER A 251 0.28 -28.48 8.12
N TYR A 252 -0.98 -28.65 8.57
CA TYR A 252 -1.91 -27.52 8.73
C TYR A 252 -1.41 -26.48 9.73
N SER A 253 -0.91 -26.90 10.89
CA SER A 253 -0.38 -25.97 11.91
C SER A 253 0.80 -25.15 11.39
N VAL A 254 1.75 -25.80 10.69
CA VAL A 254 2.91 -25.11 10.10
C VAL A 254 2.47 -24.14 9.01
N PHE A 255 1.53 -24.57 8.16
CA PHE A 255 1.05 -23.73 7.07
C PHE A 255 0.25 -22.52 7.57
N MET A 256 -0.61 -22.70 8.60
CA MET A 256 -1.30 -21.60 9.27
C MET A 256 -0.29 -20.59 9.84
N LEU A 257 0.76 -21.06 10.52
CA LEU A 257 1.79 -20.17 11.07
C LEU A 257 2.47 -19.34 9.98
N LEU A 258 2.85 -19.96 8.84
CA LEU A 258 3.46 -19.26 7.71
C LEU A 258 2.55 -18.17 7.14
N VAL A 259 1.25 -18.48 7.00
CA VAL A 259 0.25 -17.51 6.52
C VAL A 259 0.06 -16.38 7.53
N ALA A 260 -0.01 -16.69 8.83
CA ALA A 260 -0.16 -15.71 9.91
C ALA A 260 1.06 -14.77 10.01
N GLU A 261 2.28 -15.25 9.77
CA GLU A 261 3.49 -14.42 9.74
C GLU A 261 3.53 -13.46 8.54
N SER A 262 2.89 -13.84 7.42
CA SER A 262 2.84 -13.04 6.20
C SER A 262 1.76 -11.97 6.22
N MET A 263 0.79 -12.09 7.14
CA MET A 263 -0.36 -11.19 7.25
C MET A 263 -0.17 -10.18 8.37
N PRO A 264 -0.78 -8.99 8.26
CA PRO A 264 -0.71 -8.00 9.31
C PRO A 264 -1.47 -8.47 10.56
N PRO A 265 -0.97 -8.20 11.78
CA PRO A 265 -1.67 -8.53 13.02
C PRO A 265 -2.76 -7.47 13.29
N THR A 266 -3.81 -7.46 12.46
CA THR A 266 -4.93 -6.52 12.57
C THR A 266 -6.20 -7.25 13.02
N SER A 267 -6.90 -6.72 14.01
CA SER A 267 -8.20 -7.24 14.45
C SER A 267 -9.39 -6.54 13.78
N GLU A 268 -9.15 -5.54 12.94
CA GLU A 268 -10.22 -4.79 12.26
C GLU A 268 -10.90 -5.62 11.17
N SER A 269 -10.12 -6.33 10.36
CA SER A 269 -10.60 -7.30 9.38
C SER A 269 -9.77 -8.58 9.45
N VAL A 270 -10.47 -9.72 9.56
CA VAL A 270 -9.86 -11.05 9.52
C VAL A 270 -10.00 -11.60 8.09
N PRO A 271 -8.90 -11.97 7.42
CA PRO A 271 -8.94 -12.54 6.08
C PRO A 271 -9.82 -13.81 6.02
N LEU A 272 -10.66 -13.92 4.98
CA LEU A 272 -11.47 -15.11 4.76
C LEU A 272 -10.63 -16.40 4.62
N ILE A 273 -9.41 -16.28 4.09
CA ILE A 273 -8.48 -17.42 3.99
C ILE A 273 -8.01 -17.92 5.36
N GLU A 274 -7.85 -17.03 6.34
CA GLU A 274 -7.45 -17.39 7.70
C GLU A 274 -8.60 -18.12 8.42
N VAL A 275 -9.84 -17.64 8.24
CA VAL A 275 -11.04 -18.33 8.72
C VAL A 275 -11.14 -19.73 8.11
N TYR A 276 -10.92 -19.85 6.80
CA TYR A 276 -10.91 -21.13 6.11
C TYR A 276 -9.84 -22.10 6.66
N LEU A 277 -8.60 -21.63 6.83
CA LEU A 277 -7.51 -22.45 7.37
C LEU A 277 -7.78 -22.89 8.81
N THR A 278 -8.32 -22.01 9.63
CA THR A 278 -8.68 -22.30 11.02
C THR A 278 -9.78 -23.38 11.08
N LEU A 279 -10.79 -23.28 10.23
CA LEU A 279 -11.83 -24.30 10.12
C LEU A 279 -11.28 -25.64 9.61
N SER A 280 -10.41 -25.64 8.60
CA SER A 280 -9.75 -26.86 8.11
C SER A 280 -8.89 -27.52 9.19
N MET A 281 -8.16 -26.74 9.99
CA MET A 281 -7.38 -27.25 11.11
C MET A 281 -8.25 -27.83 12.23
N ALA A 282 -9.39 -27.19 12.53
CA ALA A 282 -10.35 -27.72 13.49
C ALA A 282 -10.93 -29.06 13.00
N MET A 283 -11.31 -29.14 11.72
CA MET A 283 -11.81 -30.39 11.11
C MET A 283 -10.76 -31.51 11.11
N SER A 284 -9.50 -31.20 10.79
CA SER A 284 -8.42 -32.21 10.84
C SER A 284 -8.13 -32.67 12.27
N SER A 285 -8.25 -31.78 13.26
CA SER A 285 -8.14 -32.15 14.69
C SER A 285 -9.24 -33.13 15.10
N VAL A 286 -10.48 -32.88 14.69
CA VAL A 286 -11.60 -33.81 14.92
C VAL A 286 -11.37 -35.14 14.19
N SER A 287 -10.84 -35.10 12.96
CA SER A 287 -10.48 -36.29 12.19
C SER A 287 -9.47 -37.19 12.92
N VAL A 288 -8.41 -36.60 13.52
CA VAL A 288 -7.43 -37.35 14.32
C VAL A 288 -8.11 -38.02 15.53
N ILE A 289 -8.97 -37.30 16.26
CA ILE A 289 -9.71 -37.85 17.41
C ILE A 289 -10.56 -39.04 16.98
N MET A 290 -11.28 -38.90 15.86
CA MET A 290 -12.10 -39.98 15.30
C MET A 290 -11.25 -41.18 14.85
N THR A 291 -10.10 -40.95 14.23
CA THR A 291 -9.16 -42.03 13.87
C THR A 291 -8.66 -42.78 15.10
N VAL A 292 -8.30 -42.09 16.18
CA VAL A 292 -7.92 -42.74 17.45
C VAL A 292 -9.06 -43.59 18.00
N MET A 293 -10.30 -43.09 17.95
CA MET A 293 -11.48 -43.83 18.37
C MET A 293 -11.70 -45.09 17.52
N VAL A 294 -11.60 -44.97 16.19
CA VAL A 294 -11.72 -46.11 15.25
C VAL A 294 -10.62 -47.14 15.49
N MET A 295 -9.38 -46.71 15.66
CA MET A 295 -8.24 -47.60 15.95
C MET A 295 -8.42 -48.33 17.29
N LYS A 296 -8.91 -47.64 18.33
CA LYS A 296 -9.23 -48.25 19.62
C LYS A 296 -10.33 -49.30 19.50
N LEU A 297 -11.41 -48.99 18.77
CA LEU A 297 -12.51 -49.95 18.55
C LEU A 297 -12.05 -51.16 17.73
N HIS A 298 -11.21 -50.96 16.71
CA HIS A 298 -10.69 -52.03 15.86
C HIS A 298 -9.80 -53.02 16.62
N HIS A 299 -8.90 -52.51 17.48
CA HIS A 299 -7.96 -53.34 18.25
C HIS A 299 -8.51 -53.78 19.61
N SER A 300 -9.79 -53.54 19.90
CA SER A 300 -10.41 -53.97 21.17
C SER A 300 -10.57 -55.50 21.17
N PRO A 301 -9.94 -56.22 22.13
CA PRO A 301 -9.98 -57.68 22.15
C PRO A 301 -11.40 -58.18 22.48
N PRO A 302 -11.88 -59.26 21.82
CA PRO A 302 -13.25 -59.77 21.96
C PRO A 302 -13.58 -60.28 23.38
N ASN A 303 -12.57 -60.57 24.19
CA ASN A 303 -12.74 -61.19 25.51
C ASN A 303 -12.87 -60.19 26.67
N VAL A 304 -12.76 -58.87 26.42
CA VAL A 304 -12.71 -57.86 27.50
C VAL A 304 -13.98 -56.99 27.58
N GLN A 305 -14.74 -56.84 26.49
CA GLN A 305 -15.92 -55.98 26.48
C GLN A 305 -16.98 -56.50 25.50
N GLU A 306 -18.15 -56.90 26.01
CA GLU A 306 -19.29 -57.26 25.15
C GLU A 306 -19.79 -56.04 24.37
N VAL A 307 -20.15 -56.25 23.08
CA VAL A 307 -20.65 -55.17 22.22
C VAL A 307 -22.00 -54.67 22.76
N PRO A 308 -22.14 -53.36 23.07
CA PRO A 308 -23.39 -52.82 23.58
C PRO A 308 -24.57 -53.08 22.63
N SER A 309 -25.73 -53.40 23.18
CA SER A 309 -26.93 -53.77 22.41
C SER A 309 -27.38 -52.68 21.42
N TRP A 310 -27.16 -51.41 21.75
CA TRP A 310 -27.48 -50.27 20.88
C TRP A 310 -26.55 -50.20 19.66
N VAL A 311 -25.25 -50.50 19.81
CA VAL A 311 -24.27 -50.56 18.69
C VAL A 311 -24.67 -51.66 17.72
N ARG A 312 -25.07 -52.83 18.24
CA ARG A 312 -25.48 -53.97 17.42
C ARG A 312 -26.74 -53.67 16.59
N TYR A 313 -27.71 -52.96 17.15
CA TYR A 313 -28.94 -52.63 16.44
C TYR A 313 -28.75 -51.45 15.46
N PHE A 314 -28.10 -50.38 15.91
CA PHE A 314 -27.99 -49.14 15.13
C PHE A 314 -26.84 -49.17 14.11
N ILE A 315 -25.63 -49.56 14.52
CA ILE A 315 -24.45 -49.55 13.64
C ILE A 315 -24.46 -50.78 12.71
N LEU A 316 -24.56 -51.99 13.28
CA LEU A 316 -24.51 -53.24 12.50
C LEU A 316 -25.85 -53.58 11.83
N GLY A 317 -26.98 -53.15 12.39
CA GLY A 317 -28.31 -53.45 11.85
C GLY A 317 -28.82 -52.42 10.84
N PHE A 318 -28.86 -51.14 11.22
CA PHE A 318 -29.43 -50.07 10.40
C PHE A 318 -28.38 -49.44 9.46
N LEU A 319 -27.29 -48.88 10.01
CA LEU A 319 -26.25 -48.21 9.21
C LEU A 319 -25.53 -49.15 8.24
N GLY A 320 -25.17 -50.36 8.67
CA GLY A 320 -24.53 -51.36 7.81
C GLY A 320 -25.41 -51.88 6.66
N ARG A 321 -26.71 -51.58 6.63
CA ARG A 321 -27.60 -51.86 5.48
C ARG A 321 -27.75 -50.66 4.53
N ILE A 322 -27.36 -49.47 4.97
CA ILE A 322 -27.51 -48.20 4.23
C ILE A 322 -26.22 -47.84 3.47
N ILE A 323 -25.06 -48.14 4.06
CA ILE A 323 -23.72 -47.95 3.47
C ILE A 323 -23.40 -49.13 2.54
#